data_AF-A0A0V8EV13-F1
#
_entry.id   AF-A0A0V8EV13-F1
#
_cell.length_a   1.000
_cell.length_b   1.000
_cell.length_c   1.000
_cell.angle_alpha   90.00
_cell.angle_beta   90.00
_cell.angle_gamma   90.00
#
_symmetry.space_group_name_H-M   'P 1'
#
loop_
_entity.id
_entity.type
_entity.pdbx_description
1 polymer ?
#
loop_
_entity_poly.entity_id
_entity_poly.type
_entity_poly.pdbx_seq_one_letter_code
_entity_poly.pdbx_strand_id
1 'polypeptide(L)'
;MTKFEEELFNKVKVTNIELTTEAEYKKSTLINHFKNWHSDEEFQAEIKKLTDQLITRNDELISSNYEIESLKSQLISREKQVMELKEADKAQGKEIIDLKSQLQQQALPVVPDFIGKLINTFGAPEDGKHINYSANYLEIQKELDWIDNHQKTWLTALLIGFRVEKPQLFYLKAKELLVVGDYDHVEDLWLDCNKNFTPKKQDAHKFTQQEIDSMQTGSYEKIEVTE
;
A
#
# COMPACT_ATOMS: atom_id res chain seq x y z
N MET A 1 55.59 -58.64 2.46
CA MET A 1 56.04 -58.50 1.07
C MET A 1 54.84 -58.09 0.24
N THR A 2 55.01 -57.35 -0.85
CA THR A 2 53.93 -57.22 -1.86
C THR A 2 53.71 -58.54 -2.57
N LYS A 3 52.58 -58.73 -3.27
CA LYS A 3 52.34 -59.96 -4.02
C LYS A 3 53.46 -60.21 -5.06
N PHE A 4 54.00 -59.15 -5.64
CA PHE A 4 55.18 -59.19 -6.49
C PHE A 4 56.43 -59.72 -5.79
N GLU A 5 56.76 -59.18 -4.61
CA GLU A 5 57.94 -59.60 -3.86
C GLU A 5 57.84 -61.09 -3.49
N GLU A 6 56.64 -61.58 -3.16
CA GLU A 6 56.35 -63.01 -2.92
C GLU A 6 56.48 -63.85 -4.20
N GLU A 7 55.91 -63.40 -5.33
CA GLU A 7 56.01 -64.12 -6.60
C GLU A 7 57.43 -64.14 -7.15
N LEU A 8 58.17 -63.03 -7.07
CA LEU A 8 59.56 -62.93 -7.51
C LEU A 8 60.45 -63.84 -6.65
N PHE A 9 60.23 -63.84 -5.32
CA PHE A 9 60.95 -64.71 -4.38
C PHE A 9 60.68 -66.19 -4.65
N ASN A 10 59.44 -66.55 -4.99
CA ASN A 10 59.05 -67.95 -5.23
C ASN A 10 59.36 -68.45 -6.66
N LYS A 11 59.31 -67.60 -7.69
CA LYS A 11 59.44 -68.01 -9.11
C LYS A 11 60.85 -67.86 -9.68
N VAL A 12 61.67 -66.93 -9.18
CA VAL A 12 63.04 -66.71 -9.69
C VAL A 12 64.03 -67.56 -8.89
N LYS A 13 64.42 -68.72 -9.43
CA LYS A 13 65.59 -69.45 -8.91
C LYS A 13 66.85 -68.68 -9.25
N VAL A 14 67.43 -68.01 -8.25
CA VAL A 14 68.73 -67.35 -8.40
C VAL A 14 69.81 -68.43 -8.31
N THR A 15 70.25 -68.94 -9.45
CA THR A 15 71.17 -70.10 -9.50
C THR A 15 72.62 -69.77 -9.11
N ASN A 16 72.99 -68.50 -8.96
CA ASN A 16 74.37 -68.07 -8.67
C ASN A 16 74.52 -67.03 -7.53
N ILE A 17 73.44 -66.69 -6.81
CA ILE A 17 73.50 -65.80 -5.63
C ILE A 17 72.57 -66.40 -4.57
N GLU A 18 73.16 -66.94 -3.51
CA GLU A 18 72.46 -67.48 -2.35
C GLU A 18 71.83 -66.34 -1.53
N LEU A 19 70.71 -65.77 -2.01
CA LEU A 19 69.83 -64.93 -1.18
C LEU A 19 68.99 -65.88 -0.32
N THR A 20 69.58 -66.40 0.75
CA THR A 20 68.98 -67.46 1.58
C THR A 20 68.08 -66.91 2.68
N THR A 21 68.11 -65.59 2.90
CA THR A 21 67.28 -64.92 3.90
C THR A 21 66.48 -63.76 3.28
N GLU A 22 65.27 -63.52 3.83
CA GLU A 22 64.40 -62.40 3.44
C GLU A 22 65.11 -61.03 3.58
N ALA A 23 66.01 -60.90 4.55
CA ALA A 23 66.75 -59.67 4.81
C ALA A 23 67.79 -59.35 3.72
N GLU A 24 68.42 -60.36 3.13
CA GLU A 24 69.35 -60.20 1.99
C GLU A 24 68.57 -59.88 0.71
N TYR A 25 67.42 -60.54 0.54
CA TYR A 25 66.54 -60.33 -0.61
C TYR A 25 66.05 -58.87 -0.71
N LYS A 26 65.58 -58.29 0.40
CA LYS A 26 65.13 -56.89 0.48
C LYS A 26 66.22 -55.85 0.19
N LYS A 27 67.50 -56.23 0.30
CA LYS A 27 68.65 -55.35 0.01
C LYS A 27 69.17 -55.48 -1.44
N SER A 28 68.64 -56.42 -2.21
CA SER A 28 69.05 -56.67 -3.59
C SER A 28 68.76 -55.47 -4.50
N THR A 29 69.71 -55.16 -5.39
CA THR A 29 69.53 -54.17 -6.47
C THR A 29 68.31 -54.50 -7.35
N LEU A 30 67.95 -55.78 -7.46
CA LEU A 30 66.78 -56.25 -8.21
C LEU A 30 65.47 -55.71 -7.61
N ILE A 31 65.27 -55.83 -6.30
CA ILE A 31 64.08 -55.32 -5.61
C ILE A 31 64.02 -53.79 -5.70
N ASN A 32 65.16 -53.12 -5.55
CA ASN A 32 65.22 -51.66 -5.70
C ASN A 32 64.84 -51.17 -7.11
N HIS A 33 65.15 -51.94 -8.16
CA HIS A 33 64.78 -51.61 -9.54
C HIS A 33 63.28 -51.77 -9.80
N PHE A 34 62.65 -52.79 -9.19
CA PHE A 34 61.24 -53.13 -9.40
C PHE A 34 60.31 -52.70 -8.23
N LYS A 35 60.78 -51.86 -7.32
CA LYS A 35 60.02 -51.43 -6.11
C LYS A 35 58.65 -50.78 -6.36
N ASN A 36 58.42 -50.27 -7.58
CA ASN A 36 57.17 -49.66 -8.01
C ASN A 36 56.37 -50.55 -8.98
N TRP A 37 56.80 -51.80 -9.18
CA TRP A 37 56.09 -52.75 -10.03
C TRP A 37 54.90 -53.30 -9.25
N HIS A 38 53.73 -53.27 -9.90
CA HIS A 38 52.50 -53.85 -9.39
C HIS A 38 52.23 -55.16 -10.12
N SER A 39 51.71 -56.16 -9.40
CA SER A 39 51.27 -57.38 -10.07
C SER A 39 50.07 -57.08 -10.97
N ASP A 40 49.89 -57.88 -12.02
CA ASP A 40 48.75 -57.75 -12.92
C ASP A 40 47.44 -57.81 -12.12
N GLU A 41 47.34 -58.63 -11.07
CA GLU A 41 46.14 -58.69 -10.22
C GLU A 41 45.93 -57.46 -9.34
N GLU A 42 46.99 -56.85 -8.80
CA GLU A 42 46.90 -55.58 -8.08
C GLU A 42 46.41 -54.46 -9.01
N PHE A 43 46.92 -54.43 -10.24
CA PHE A 43 46.48 -53.47 -11.25
C PHE A 43 45.04 -53.71 -11.70
N GLN A 44 44.65 -54.96 -11.96
CA GLN A 44 43.26 -55.30 -12.30
C GLN A 44 42.29 -55.00 -11.15
N ALA A 45 42.70 -55.18 -9.89
CA ALA A 45 41.90 -54.82 -8.73
C ALA A 45 41.67 -53.31 -8.64
N GLU A 46 42.70 -52.49 -8.88
CA GLU A 46 42.55 -51.04 -8.89
C GLU A 46 41.72 -50.56 -10.10
N ILE A 47 41.89 -51.15 -11.29
CA ILE A 47 41.00 -50.91 -12.43
C ILE A 47 39.56 -51.18 -12.04
N LYS A 48 39.27 -52.37 -11.50
CA LYS A 48 37.91 -52.77 -11.12
C LYS A 48 37.31 -51.77 -10.12
N LYS A 49 38.07 -51.40 -9.09
CA LYS A 49 37.64 -50.42 -8.09
C LYS A 49 37.35 -49.05 -8.70
N LEU A 50 38.20 -48.56 -9.59
CA LEU A 50 37.99 -47.30 -10.30
C LEU A 50 36.76 -47.38 -11.24
N THR A 51 36.56 -48.51 -11.92
CA THR A 51 35.38 -48.77 -12.73
C THR A 51 34.11 -48.76 -11.90
N ASP A 52 34.08 -49.46 -10.76
CA ASP A 52 32.93 -49.49 -9.86
C ASP A 52 32.60 -48.08 -9.35
N GLN A 53 33.62 -47.30 -8.96
CA GLN A 53 33.44 -45.89 -8.56
C GLN A 53 32.90 -45.00 -9.68
N LEU A 54 33.37 -45.21 -10.92
CA LEU A 54 32.88 -44.47 -12.09
C LEU A 54 31.41 -44.78 -12.37
N ILE A 55 31.01 -46.05 -12.25
CA ILE A 55 29.61 -46.47 -12.41
C ILE A 55 28.75 -45.80 -11.34
N THR A 56 29.15 -45.87 -10.07
CA THR A 56 28.39 -45.24 -8.97
C THR A 56 28.23 -43.73 -9.18
N ARG A 57 29.30 -43.01 -9.51
CA ARG A 57 29.20 -41.57 -9.81
C ARG A 57 28.29 -41.28 -10.99
N ASN A 58 28.32 -42.13 -12.01
CA ASN A 58 27.49 -41.94 -13.19
C ASN A 58 26.00 -42.12 -12.86
N ASP A 59 25.65 -43.10 -12.03
CA ASP A 59 24.29 -43.30 -11.55
C ASP A 59 23.80 -42.12 -10.71
N GLU A 60 24.64 -41.59 -9.81
CA GLU A 60 24.35 -40.38 -9.04
C GLU A 60 24.10 -39.17 -9.95
N LEU A 61 24.95 -38.96 -10.97
CA LEU A 61 24.78 -37.88 -11.95
C LEU A 61 23.46 -38.01 -12.73
N ILE A 62 23.08 -39.24 -13.11
CA ILE A 62 21.81 -39.51 -13.78
C ILE A 62 20.64 -39.12 -12.85
N SER A 63 20.66 -39.54 -11.58
CA SER A 63 19.63 -39.16 -10.61
C SER A 63 19.54 -37.65 -10.41
N SER A 64 20.67 -36.95 -10.25
CA SER A 64 20.67 -35.49 -10.15
C SER A 64 20.12 -34.81 -11.40
N ASN A 65 20.42 -35.32 -12.59
CA ASN A 65 19.89 -34.76 -13.84
C ASN A 65 18.36 -34.87 -13.91
N TYR A 66 17.78 -35.99 -13.48
CA TYR A 66 16.32 -36.13 -13.40
C TYR A 66 15.70 -35.11 -12.44
N GLU A 67 16.32 -34.86 -11.29
CA GLU A 67 15.85 -33.86 -10.34
C GLU A 67 15.93 -32.44 -10.92
N ILE A 68 17.02 -32.10 -11.61
CA ILE A 68 17.18 -30.81 -12.30
C ILE A 68 16.07 -30.59 -13.33
N GLU A 69 15.72 -31.59 -14.15
CA GLU A 69 14.65 -31.46 -15.14
C GLU A 69 13.27 -31.29 -14.49
N SER A 70 13.03 -31.97 -13.38
CA SER A 70 11.82 -31.76 -12.56
C SER A 70 11.76 -30.32 -12.03
N LEU A 71 12.85 -29.81 -11.46
CA LEU A 71 12.93 -28.45 -10.92
C LEU A 71 12.78 -27.39 -12.00
N LYS A 72 13.37 -27.58 -13.19
CA LYS A 72 13.17 -26.69 -14.35
C LYS A 72 11.70 -26.58 -14.73
N SER A 73 11.00 -27.70 -14.76
CA SER A 73 9.56 -27.74 -15.09
C SER A 73 8.73 -26.97 -14.06
N GLN A 74 9.06 -27.13 -12.77
CA GLN A 74 8.42 -26.37 -11.68
C GLN A 74 8.70 -24.87 -11.78
N LEU A 75 9.95 -24.47 -12.13
CA LEU A 75 10.34 -23.08 -12.29
C LEU A 75 9.56 -22.40 -13.41
N ILE A 76 9.43 -23.03 -14.58
CA ILE A 76 8.62 -22.53 -15.71
C ILE A 76 7.16 -22.31 -15.28
N SER A 77 6.59 -23.25 -14.53
CA SER A 77 5.23 -23.12 -14.00
C SER A 77 5.10 -21.92 -13.05
N ARG A 78 6.10 -21.73 -12.18
CA ARG A 78 6.11 -20.62 -11.23
C ARG A 78 6.28 -19.26 -11.92
N GLU A 79 7.12 -19.18 -12.94
CA GLU A 79 7.29 -17.97 -13.76
C GLU A 79 5.96 -17.55 -14.41
N LYS A 80 5.20 -18.52 -14.93
CA LYS A 80 3.86 -18.25 -15.48
C LYS A 80 2.91 -17.68 -14.42
N GLN A 81 2.85 -18.28 -13.23
CA GLN A 81 2.03 -17.76 -12.12
C GLN A 81 2.43 -16.33 -11.73
N VAL A 82 3.72 -16.03 -11.71
CA VAL A 82 4.22 -14.67 -11.40
C VAL A 82 3.77 -13.66 -12.45
N MET A 83 3.76 -14.02 -13.74
CA MET A 83 3.25 -13.13 -14.80
C MET A 83 1.76 -12.85 -14.63
N GLU A 84 0.95 -13.87 -14.34
CA GLU A 84 -0.49 -13.72 -14.11
C GLU A 84 -0.78 -12.80 -12.91
N LEU A 85 -0.03 -12.95 -11.81
CA LEU A 85 -0.14 -12.09 -10.63
C LEU A 85 0.23 -10.64 -10.93
N LYS A 86 1.26 -10.40 -11.76
CA LYS A 86 1.67 -9.04 -12.16
C LYS A 86 0.59 -8.33 -12.97
N GLU A 87 -0.06 -9.03 -13.90
CA GLU A 87 -1.16 -8.44 -14.68
C GLU A 87 -2.40 -8.17 -13.81
N ALA A 88 -2.70 -9.05 -12.85
CA ALA A 88 -3.78 -8.83 -11.89
C ALA A 88 -3.52 -7.60 -11.00
N ASP A 89 -2.32 -7.46 -10.45
CA ASP A 89 -1.91 -6.32 -9.63
C ASP A 89 -2.01 -4.99 -10.40
N LYS A 90 -1.57 -5.00 -11.67
CA LYS A 90 -1.72 -3.85 -12.58
C LYS A 90 -3.18 -3.49 -12.83
N ALA A 91 -4.07 -4.48 -12.98
CA ALA A 91 -5.49 -4.25 -13.16
C ALA A 91 -6.13 -3.65 -11.90
N GLN A 92 -5.82 -4.19 -10.72
CA GLN A 92 -6.27 -3.67 -9.43
C GLN A 92 -5.77 -2.23 -9.20
N GLY A 93 -4.52 -1.92 -9.55
CA GLY A 93 -3.98 -0.56 -9.47
C GLY A 93 -4.76 0.45 -10.30
N LYS A 94 -5.23 0.07 -11.50
CA LYS A 94 -6.10 0.92 -12.33
C LYS A 94 -7.46 1.16 -11.68
N GLU A 95 -8.06 0.12 -11.12
CA GLU A 95 -9.37 0.22 -10.43
C GLU A 95 -9.29 1.14 -9.21
N ILE A 96 -8.22 1.03 -8.40
CA ILE A 96 -7.98 1.91 -7.25
C ILE A 96 -7.87 3.37 -7.69
N ILE A 97 -7.14 3.64 -8.78
CA ILE A 97 -7.00 5.01 -9.31
C ILE A 97 -8.36 5.56 -9.76
N ASP A 98 -9.15 4.76 -10.46
CA ASP A 98 -10.47 5.17 -10.94
C ASP A 98 -11.42 5.46 -9.77
N LEU A 99 -11.52 4.55 -8.80
CA LEU A 99 -12.33 4.74 -7.59
C LEU A 99 -11.89 5.97 -6.80
N LYS A 100 -10.58 6.21 -6.68
CA LYS A 100 -10.05 7.41 -6.02
C LYS A 100 -10.47 8.68 -6.76
N SER A 101 -10.42 8.67 -8.09
CA SER A 101 -10.89 9.79 -8.91
C SER A 101 -12.40 10.02 -8.73
N GLN A 102 -13.22 8.97 -8.74
CA GLN A 102 -14.66 9.05 -8.50
C GLN A 102 -14.96 9.65 -7.12
N LEU A 103 -14.23 9.24 -6.08
CA LEU A 103 -14.39 9.76 -4.72
C LEU A 103 -14.00 11.24 -4.63
N GLN A 104 -12.92 11.66 -5.31
CA GLN A 104 -12.50 13.06 -5.35
C GLN A 104 -13.46 13.97 -6.13
N GLN A 105 -14.14 13.43 -7.15
CA GLN A 105 -15.13 14.17 -7.93
C GLN A 105 -16.50 14.25 -7.25
N GLN A 106 -16.73 13.48 -6.17
CA GLN A 106 -17.97 13.56 -5.41
C GLN A 106 -18.08 14.95 -4.78
N ALA A 107 -19.16 15.66 -5.10
CA ALA A 107 -19.43 16.96 -4.51
C ALA A 107 -19.58 16.82 -2.99
N LEU A 108 -18.83 17.63 -2.24
CA LEU A 108 -18.96 17.67 -0.79
C LEU A 108 -20.40 18.07 -0.41
N PRO A 109 -21.01 17.40 0.59
CA PRO A 109 -22.31 17.80 1.10
C PRO A 109 -22.27 19.25 1.61
N VAL A 110 -23.35 19.98 1.35
CA VAL A 110 -23.55 21.32 1.90
C VAL A 110 -24.31 21.18 3.21
N VAL A 111 -23.79 21.77 4.28
CA VAL A 111 -24.42 21.76 5.61
C VAL A 111 -24.58 23.19 6.14
N PRO A 112 -25.62 23.49 6.94
CA PRO A 112 -25.74 24.79 7.59
C PRO A 112 -24.54 25.11 8.49
N ASP A 113 -24.27 26.40 8.70
CA ASP A 113 -23.13 26.87 9.51
C ASP A 113 -23.09 26.29 10.93
N PHE A 114 -24.24 26.16 11.59
CA PHE A 114 -24.31 25.58 12.94
C PHE A 114 -23.93 24.09 12.97
N ILE A 115 -24.25 23.33 11.92
CA ILE A 115 -23.81 21.94 11.75
C ILE A 115 -22.32 21.86 11.40
N GLY A 116 -21.82 22.75 10.54
CA GLY A 116 -20.40 22.81 10.23
C GLY A 116 -19.53 23.10 11.46
N LYS A 117 -19.98 24.00 12.33
CA LYS A 117 -19.36 24.28 13.64
C LYS A 117 -19.38 23.04 14.54
N LEU A 118 -20.50 22.32 14.60
CA LEU A 118 -20.62 21.09 15.36
C LEU A 118 -19.63 20.02 14.87
N ILE A 119 -19.56 19.77 13.55
CA ILE A 119 -18.63 18.79 12.97
C ILE A 119 -17.18 19.14 13.33
N ASN A 120 -16.80 20.42 13.19
CA ASN A 120 -15.45 20.89 13.53
C ASN A 120 -15.13 20.80 15.02
N THR A 121 -16.15 20.83 15.89
CA THR A 121 -15.99 20.68 17.35
C THR A 121 -15.58 19.24 17.72
N PHE A 122 -15.97 18.25 16.92
CA PHE A 122 -15.62 16.86 17.16
C PHE A 122 -14.20 16.48 16.74
N GLY A 123 -13.50 17.35 15.99
CA GLY A 123 -12.15 17.08 15.49
C GLY A 123 -12.14 16.03 14.37
N ALA A 124 -11.00 15.90 13.68
CA ALA A 124 -10.81 14.82 12.71
C ALA A 124 -10.87 13.45 13.43
N PRO A 125 -11.34 12.38 12.78
CA PRO A 125 -11.48 11.05 13.38
C PRO A 125 -10.17 10.43 13.94
N GLU A 126 -9.01 11.03 13.65
CA GLU A 126 -7.69 10.53 14.09
C GLU A 126 -7.52 10.52 15.62
N ASP A 127 -8.30 11.31 16.36
CA ASP A 127 -8.10 11.47 17.80
C ASP A 127 -8.89 10.49 18.68
N GLY A 128 -9.70 9.60 18.11
CA GLY A 128 -10.47 8.59 18.88
C GLY A 128 -11.40 9.18 19.95
N LYS A 129 -11.73 10.48 19.87
CA LYS A 129 -12.63 11.14 20.82
C LYS A 129 -14.07 10.71 20.53
N HIS A 130 -14.61 9.88 21.42
CA HIS A 130 -16.03 9.52 21.39
C HIS A 130 -16.90 10.76 21.58
N ILE A 131 -17.85 10.96 20.67
CA ILE A 131 -18.86 12.02 20.77
C ILE A 131 -19.84 11.63 21.88
N ASN A 132 -19.82 12.35 23.00
CA ASN A 132 -20.80 12.16 24.07
C ASN A 132 -22.01 13.10 23.87
N TYR A 133 -23.05 12.59 23.21
CA TYR A 133 -24.31 13.33 22.98
C TYR A 133 -25.16 13.54 24.26
N SER A 134 -24.81 12.91 25.38
CA SER A 134 -25.69 12.86 26.57
C SER A 134 -25.55 14.04 27.53
N ALA A 135 -24.50 14.86 27.42
CA ALA A 135 -24.23 15.92 28.41
C ALA A 135 -24.81 17.30 28.07
N ASN A 136 -25.23 17.54 26.82
CA ASN A 136 -25.53 18.90 26.31
C ASN A 136 -26.90 19.06 25.63
N TYR A 137 -27.85 18.15 25.89
CA TYR A 137 -29.12 18.01 25.14
C TYR A 137 -29.92 19.32 24.96
N LEU A 138 -29.90 20.25 25.92
CA LEU A 138 -30.60 21.53 25.77
C LEU A 138 -29.90 22.53 24.84
N GLU A 139 -28.56 22.52 24.78
CA GLU A 139 -27.80 23.47 23.95
C GLU A 139 -27.70 23.05 22.49
N ILE A 140 -27.80 21.74 22.20
CA ILE A 140 -27.64 21.19 20.84
C ILE A 140 -28.95 20.66 20.21
N GLN A 141 -30.12 21.01 20.76
CA GLN A 141 -31.39 20.45 20.27
C GLN A 141 -31.63 20.76 18.79
N LYS A 142 -31.27 21.97 18.35
CA LYS A 142 -31.40 22.40 16.95
C LYS A 142 -30.53 21.55 16.01
N GLU A 143 -29.33 21.20 16.45
CA GLU A 143 -28.38 20.33 15.76
C GLU A 143 -28.94 18.91 15.65
N LEU A 144 -29.45 18.36 16.77
CA LEU A 144 -30.05 17.02 16.82
C LEU A 144 -31.27 16.91 15.89
N ASP A 145 -32.17 17.89 15.95
CA ASP A 145 -33.36 17.95 15.09
C ASP A 145 -32.97 17.99 13.60
N TRP A 146 -31.89 18.70 13.24
CA TRP A 146 -31.40 18.72 11.87
C TRP A 146 -30.79 17.36 11.47
N ILE A 147 -29.96 16.76 12.34
CA ILE A 147 -29.30 15.46 12.10
C ILE A 147 -30.34 14.36 11.87
N ASP A 148 -31.40 14.33 12.68
CA ASP A 148 -32.47 13.32 12.55
C ASP A 148 -33.15 13.37 11.17
N ASN A 149 -33.26 14.56 10.59
CA ASN A 149 -33.84 14.77 9.25
C ASN A 149 -32.81 14.69 8.11
N HIS A 150 -31.50 14.72 8.41
CA HIS A 150 -30.42 14.78 7.42
C HIS A 150 -29.30 13.75 7.67
N GLN A 151 -29.64 12.59 8.24
CA GLN A 151 -28.70 11.55 8.67
C GLN A 151 -27.67 11.17 7.58
N LYS A 152 -28.11 11.05 6.33
CA LYS A 152 -27.23 10.72 5.20
C LYS A 152 -26.20 11.83 4.95
N THR A 153 -26.64 13.09 4.93
CA THR A 153 -25.78 14.26 4.74
C THR A 153 -24.79 14.40 5.89
N TRP A 154 -25.26 14.21 7.13
CA TRP A 154 -24.44 14.18 8.34
C TRP A 154 -23.31 13.15 8.24
N LEU A 155 -23.66 11.88 7.98
CA LEU A 155 -22.65 10.80 7.87
C LEU A 155 -21.68 11.04 6.70
N THR A 156 -22.17 11.54 5.57
CA THR A 156 -21.33 11.87 4.42
C THR A 156 -20.35 13.00 4.78
N ALA A 157 -20.83 14.03 5.47
CA ALA A 157 -20.02 15.16 5.90
C ALA A 157 -18.88 14.76 6.84
N LEU A 158 -19.13 13.80 7.73
CA LEU A 158 -18.11 13.23 8.62
C LEU A 158 -17.07 12.37 7.88
N LEU A 159 -17.49 11.63 6.84
CA LEU A 159 -16.60 10.70 6.13
C LEU A 159 -15.71 11.38 5.10
N ILE A 160 -16.28 12.28 4.28
CA ILE A 160 -15.59 12.86 3.11
C ILE A 160 -15.42 14.39 3.20
N GLY A 161 -15.86 15.01 4.29
CA GLY A 161 -15.83 16.46 4.49
C GLY A 161 -17.11 17.15 4.01
N PHE A 162 -17.20 18.48 4.17
CA PHE A 162 -18.39 19.27 3.85
C PHE A 162 -18.06 20.68 3.37
N ARG A 163 -19.07 21.35 2.80
CA ARG A 163 -19.08 22.80 2.57
C ARG A 163 -20.15 23.43 3.45
N VAL A 164 -19.90 24.62 3.95
CA VAL A 164 -20.92 25.38 4.69
C VAL A 164 -21.83 26.07 3.69
N GLU A 165 -23.14 25.97 3.91
CA GLU A 165 -24.16 26.72 3.17
C GLU A 165 -23.88 28.21 3.33
N LYS A 166 -23.68 28.92 2.22
CA LYS A 166 -23.63 30.38 2.25
C LYS A 166 -25.05 30.88 2.52
N PRO A 167 -25.27 31.71 3.56
CA PRO A 167 -26.61 32.22 3.84
C PRO A 167 -27.11 33.06 2.66
N GLN A 168 -28.38 32.87 2.28
CA GLN A 168 -29.04 33.74 1.31
C GLN A 168 -29.08 35.17 1.87
N LEU A 169 -28.58 36.11 1.07
CA LEU A 169 -28.51 37.51 1.43
C LEU A 169 -29.66 38.30 0.79
N PHE A 170 -30.12 39.33 1.48
CA PHE A 170 -31.19 40.23 1.04
C PHE A 170 -30.76 41.68 1.19
N TYR A 171 -31.14 42.52 0.23
CA TYR A 171 -31.24 43.95 0.44
C TYR A 171 -32.61 44.27 1.08
N LEU A 172 -32.63 45.23 1.99
CA LEU A 172 -33.86 45.74 2.59
C LEU A 172 -34.20 47.09 1.97
N LYS A 173 -35.37 47.19 1.35
CA LYS A 173 -35.91 48.41 0.75
C LYS A 173 -37.11 48.92 1.56
N ALA A 174 -37.21 50.23 1.74
CA ALA A 174 -38.40 50.85 2.35
C ALA A 174 -39.63 50.66 1.43
N LYS A 175 -40.76 50.22 2.00
CA LYS A 175 -42.02 50.03 1.24
C LYS A 175 -42.73 51.34 0.89
N GLU A 176 -42.52 52.38 1.68
CA GLU A 176 -43.15 53.69 1.48
C GLU A 176 -42.11 54.70 1.02
N LEU A 177 -42.54 55.65 0.18
CA LEU A 177 -41.72 56.81 -0.16
C LEU A 177 -41.49 57.62 1.11
N LEU A 178 -40.26 57.59 1.63
CA LEU A 178 -39.84 58.41 2.76
C LEU A 178 -39.04 59.60 2.22
N VAL A 179 -39.37 60.80 2.67
CA VAL A 179 -38.52 61.97 2.46
C VAL A 179 -37.41 61.92 3.52
N VAL A 180 -36.16 61.72 3.10
CA VAL A 180 -35.01 61.60 4.00
C VAL A 180 -33.98 62.67 3.64
N GLY A 181 -33.86 63.71 4.46
CA GLY A 181 -32.85 64.76 4.33
C GLY A 181 -33.03 65.68 3.11
N ASP A 182 -31.93 66.05 2.46
CA ASP A 182 -31.87 66.96 1.29
C ASP A 182 -32.28 66.30 -0.04
N TYR A 183 -32.80 65.06 0.00
CA TYR A 183 -33.20 64.32 -1.20
C TYR A 183 -34.70 64.46 -1.45
N ASP A 184 -35.06 65.37 -2.35
CA ASP A 184 -36.40 65.44 -2.92
C ASP A 184 -36.64 64.23 -3.84
N HIS A 185 -37.61 63.38 -3.47
CA HIS A 185 -38.14 62.26 -4.27
C HIS A 185 -37.13 61.17 -4.70
N VAL A 186 -36.68 60.35 -3.73
CA VAL A 186 -35.95 59.11 -4.03
C VAL A 186 -36.96 57.97 -4.28
N GLU A 187 -36.89 57.34 -5.44
CA GLU A 187 -37.74 56.18 -5.81
C GLU A 187 -37.46 54.96 -4.91
N ASP A 188 -36.17 54.75 -4.56
CA ASP A 188 -35.71 53.57 -3.83
C ASP A 188 -34.79 53.96 -2.65
N LEU A 189 -35.22 53.64 -1.42
CA LEU A 189 -34.40 53.77 -0.21
C LEU A 189 -34.04 52.41 0.35
N TRP A 190 -32.74 52.17 0.51
CA TRP A 190 -32.16 50.92 0.98
C TRP A 190 -31.57 51.07 2.36
N LEU A 191 -31.55 50.00 3.15
CA LEU A 191 -30.97 50.02 4.48
C LEU A 191 -29.45 49.76 4.44
N ASP A 192 -28.66 50.62 5.08
CA ASP A 192 -27.21 50.44 5.26
C ASP A 192 -26.87 49.65 6.54
N CYS A 193 -25.58 49.43 6.79
CA CYS A 193 -25.12 48.65 7.96
C CYS A 193 -25.34 49.37 9.29
N ASN A 194 -25.50 50.69 9.26
CA ASN A 194 -25.82 51.53 10.42
C ASN A 194 -27.33 51.68 10.63
N LYS A 195 -28.15 50.97 9.83
CA LYS A 195 -29.62 51.04 9.83
C LYS A 195 -30.16 52.41 9.40
N ASN A 196 -29.37 53.18 8.65
CA ASN A 196 -29.81 54.40 7.99
C ASN A 196 -30.26 54.10 6.56
N PHE A 197 -31.07 54.99 5.99
CA PHE A 197 -31.51 54.87 4.61
C PHE A 197 -30.49 55.50 3.65
N THR A 198 -30.16 54.79 2.58
CA THR A 198 -29.35 55.28 1.47
C THR A 198 -30.12 55.18 0.15
N PRO A 199 -30.08 56.22 -0.71
CA PRO A 199 -30.66 56.17 -2.05
C PRO A 199 -29.86 55.27 -3.01
N LYS A 200 -28.64 54.86 -2.63
CA LYS A 200 -27.72 54.12 -3.48
C LYS A 200 -27.70 52.65 -3.08
N LYS A 201 -28.21 51.77 -3.95
CA LYS A 201 -28.21 50.31 -3.72
C LYS A 201 -26.81 49.73 -3.45
N GLN A 202 -25.76 50.31 -4.04
CA GLN A 202 -24.37 49.87 -3.82
C GLN A 202 -23.86 50.12 -2.40
N ASP A 203 -24.44 51.09 -1.70
CA ASP A 203 -24.09 51.43 -0.31
C ASP A 203 -25.00 50.67 0.69
N ALA A 204 -25.96 49.89 0.18
CA ALA A 204 -26.87 49.10 0.99
C ALA A 204 -26.16 47.89 1.61
N HIS A 205 -26.57 47.55 2.83
CA HIS A 205 -26.08 46.36 3.50
C HIS A 205 -26.87 45.12 3.07
N LYS A 206 -26.17 43.99 3.05
CA LYS A 206 -26.72 42.68 2.71
C LYS A 206 -26.99 41.94 4.01
N PHE A 207 -28.25 41.66 4.28
CA PHE A 207 -28.69 41.02 5.52
C PHE A 207 -29.01 39.55 5.28
N THR A 208 -28.71 38.70 6.26
CA THR A 208 -29.21 37.33 6.35
C THR A 208 -30.65 37.32 6.86
N GLN A 209 -31.38 36.22 6.60
CA GLN A 209 -32.76 36.08 7.11
C GLN A 209 -32.84 36.20 8.64
N GLN A 210 -31.86 35.65 9.36
CA GLN A 210 -31.79 35.70 10.83
C GLN A 210 -31.58 37.12 11.36
N GLU A 211 -30.75 37.93 10.71
CA GLU A 211 -30.56 39.34 11.08
C GLU A 211 -31.86 40.12 10.90
N ILE A 212 -32.60 39.87 9.81
CA ILE A 212 -33.89 40.50 9.54
C ILE A 212 -34.93 40.09 10.59
N ASP A 213 -35.00 38.81 10.95
CA ASP A 213 -35.96 38.31 11.95
C ASP A 213 -35.66 38.85 13.36
N SER A 214 -34.41 39.25 13.61
CA SER A 214 -33.98 39.89 14.85
C SER A 214 -34.22 41.40 14.88
N MET A 215 -34.62 42.02 13.76
CA MET A 215 -34.95 43.44 13.71
C MET A 215 -36.35 43.68 14.27
N GLN A 216 -36.43 44.42 15.38
CA GLN A 216 -37.70 44.72 16.06
C GLN A 216 -38.60 45.76 15.35
N THR A 217 -38.26 46.24 14.16
CA THR A 217 -38.98 47.36 13.54
C THR A 217 -38.93 47.32 12.01
N GLY A 218 -40.08 47.58 11.37
CA GLY A 218 -40.17 48.08 9.98
C GLY A 218 -40.74 47.08 8.95
N SER A 219 -41.77 47.50 8.20
CA SER A 219 -42.28 46.79 7.03
C SER A 219 -41.36 47.00 5.83
N TYR A 220 -40.26 46.24 5.73
CA TYR A 220 -39.34 46.30 4.58
C TYR A 220 -39.77 45.34 3.46
N GLU A 221 -39.45 45.72 2.22
CA GLU A 221 -39.44 44.82 1.08
C GLU A 221 -38.08 44.10 1.04
N LYS A 222 -38.11 42.76 1.01
CA LYS A 222 -36.91 41.93 0.90
C LYS A 222 -36.61 41.69 -0.57
N ILE A 223 -35.39 42.02 -0.99
CA ILE A 223 -34.93 41.80 -2.37
C ILE A 223 -33.74 40.84 -2.31
N GLU A 224 -33.90 39.66 -2.89
CA GLU A 224 -32.85 38.63 -2.94
C GLU A 224 -31.61 39.16 -3.67
N VAL A 225 -30.45 38.95 -3.05
CA VAL A 225 -29.17 39.18 -3.71
C VAL A 225 -28.91 37.98 -4.62
N THR A 226 -28.96 38.21 -5.92
CA THR A 226 -28.44 37.29 -6.93
C THR A 226 -26.93 37.52 -7.07
N GLU A 227 -26.12 36.49 -6.80
CA GLU A 227 -24.66 36.51 -7.04
C GLU A 227 -24.34 36.55 -8.55
#